data_AF-A0A8T4P6W6-F1
#
_entry.id   AF-A0A8T4P6W6-F1
#
_cell.length_a   1.000
_cell.length_b   1.000
_cell.length_c   1.000
_cell.angle_alpha   90.00
_cell.angle_beta   90.00
_cell.angle_gamma   90.00
#
_symmetry.space_group_name_H-M   'P 1'
#
loop_
_entity.id
_entity.type
_entity.pdbx_description
1 polymer ?
#
loop_
_entity_poly.entity_id
_entity_poly.type
_entity_poly.pdbx_seq_one_letter_code
_entity_poly.pdbx_strand_id
1 'polypeptide(L)'
;SKISFNTNKNLRMVKVKVKKLEEENVSVKINKEVYQYLRIKTENMTDEDIDKADIEFKVGKGWLTNNKVGADDVALFRFYNGWDELSTEKTKSDESYIYYNAITPGFSDFAVSLKGAKEEIVENITVEEITEDVNEGEKPAVVEEKKNWIWFVVVGFVVVIAGIVGYFVYLKKKKRRR
;
A
#
# COMPACT_ATOMS: atom_id res chain seq x y z
N SER A 1 6.03 -24.02 -5.54
CA SER A 1 5.21 -23.51 -4.43
C SER A 1 4.23 -24.57 -4.02
N LYS A 2 3.87 -24.62 -2.75
CA LYS A 2 2.86 -25.53 -2.21
C LYS A 2 1.79 -24.70 -1.52
N ILE A 3 0.53 -25.08 -1.70
CA ILE A 3 -0.62 -24.41 -1.07
C ILE A 3 -1.26 -25.44 -0.15
N SER A 4 -1.63 -25.03 1.06
CA SER A 4 -2.31 -25.89 2.02
C SER A 4 -3.40 -25.08 2.71
N PHE A 5 -4.59 -25.65 2.86
CA PHE A 5 -5.71 -24.96 3.50
C PHE A 5 -6.65 -25.97 4.17
N ASN A 6 -7.31 -25.50 5.23
CA ASN A 6 -8.38 -26.19 5.93
C ASN A 6 -9.67 -25.39 5.78
N THR A 7 -10.79 -26.10 5.67
CA THR A 7 -12.11 -25.48 5.51
C THR A 7 -12.96 -25.67 6.77
N ASN A 8 -13.82 -24.70 7.06
CA ASN A 8 -14.73 -24.75 8.22
C ASN A 8 -16.00 -25.60 7.97
N LYS A 9 -16.18 -26.07 6.73
CA LYS A 9 -17.28 -26.96 6.32
C LYS A 9 -16.82 -27.96 5.26
N ASN A 10 -17.65 -28.97 5.02
CA ASN A 10 -17.42 -29.93 3.95
C ASN A 10 -17.76 -29.30 2.59
N LEU A 11 -16.76 -29.21 1.71
CA LEU A 11 -16.92 -28.73 0.35
C LEU A 11 -16.75 -29.88 -0.65
N ARG A 12 -17.50 -29.82 -1.76
CA ARG A 12 -17.44 -30.81 -2.83
C ARG A 12 -16.92 -30.16 -4.10
N MET A 13 -16.10 -30.91 -4.84
CA MET A 13 -15.60 -30.51 -6.17
C MET A 13 -14.88 -29.15 -6.16
N VAL A 14 -14.11 -28.88 -5.10
CA VAL A 14 -13.25 -27.69 -5.02
C VAL A 14 -12.17 -27.79 -6.10
N LYS A 15 -12.01 -26.72 -6.89
CA LYS A 15 -10.88 -26.59 -7.82
C LYS A 15 -10.06 -25.38 -7.46
N VAL A 16 -8.74 -25.53 -7.47
CA VAL A 16 -7.79 -24.44 -7.24
C VAL A 16 -6.94 -24.28 -8.50
N LYS A 17 -6.93 -23.07 -9.06
CA LYS A 17 -6.12 -22.70 -10.23
C LYS A 17 -5.07 -21.70 -9.82
N VAL A 18 -3.81 -22.03 -10.06
CA VAL A 18 -2.67 -21.15 -9.77
C VAL A 18 -2.07 -20.69 -11.09
N LYS A 19 -1.90 -19.38 -11.26
CA LYS A 19 -1.32 -18.80 -12.47
C LYS A 19 -0.23 -17.80 -12.07
N LYS A 20 0.97 -17.93 -12.65
CA LYS A 20 1.98 -16.88 -12.63
C LYS A 20 1.51 -15.69 -13.48
N LEU A 21 1.63 -14.48 -12.96
CA LEU A 21 1.27 -13.25 -13.67
C LEU A 21 2.53 -12.48 -14.06
N GLU A 22 2.47 -11.87 -15.24
CA GLU A 22 3.38 -10.80 -15.66
C GLU A 22 2.83 -9.45 -15.15
N GLU A 23 3.69 -8.46 -14.93
CA GLU A 23 3.31 -7.19 -14.28
C GLU A 23 2.18 -6.45 -15.00
N GLU A 24 2.17 -6.49 -16.33
CA GLU A 24 1.13 -5.91 -17.20
C GLU A 24 -0.26 -6.53 -17.00
N ASN A 25 -0.35 -7.70 -16.39
CA ASN A 25 -1.60 -8.41 -16.11
C ASN A 25 -2.10 -8.23 -14.67
N VAL A 26 -1.45 -7.34 -13.91
CA VAL A 26 -1.79 -7.01 -12.52
C VAL A 26 -2.53 -5.66 -12.51
N SER A 27 -3.65 -5.61 -11.80
CA SER A 27 -4.52 -4.43 -11.79
C SER A 27 -3.92 -3.25 -11.03
N VAL A 28 -3.19 -3.52 -9.94
CA VAL A 28 -2.53 -2.51 -9.11
C VAL A 28 -1.12 -2.99 -8.81
N LYS A 29 -0.11 -2.17 -9.11
CA LYS A 29 1.30 -2.53 -8.91
C LYS A 29 1.75 -2.25 -7.47
N ILE A 30 2.86 -2.88 -7.07
CA ILE A 30 3.55 -2.63 -5.81
C ILE A 30 4.77 -1.74 -6.05
N ASN A 31 5.01 -0.76 -5.18
CA ASN A 31 6.03 0.28 -5.28
C ASN A 31 7.46 -0.14 -4.91
N LYS A 32 7.69 -1.44 -4.79
CA LYS A 32 8.99 -2.05 -4.52
C LYS A 32 9.20 -3.19 -5.49
N GLU A 33 10.46 -3.58 -5.61
CA GLU A 33 10.88 -4.70 -6.44
C GLU A 33 10.04 -5.95 -6.16
N VAL A 34 9.47 -6.52 -7.22
CA VAL A 34 8.64 -7.71 -7.14
C VAL A 34 9.40 -8.89 -7.72
N TYR A 35 9.51 -9.96 -6.93
CA TYR A 35 10.07 -11.22 -7.40
C TYR A 35 9.10 -11.96 -8.31
N GLN A 36 7.81 -12.00 -7.91
CA GLN A 36 6.78 -12.72 -8.65
C GLN A 36 5.37 -12.27 -8.27
N TYR A 37 4.53 -12.00 -9.27
CA TYR A 37 3.08 -11.97 -9.12
C TYR A 37 2.45 -13.34 -9.41
N LEU A 38 1.43 -13.73 -8.66
CA LEU A 38 0.68 -14.97 -8.87
C LEU A 38 -0.79 -14.80 -8.51
N ARG A 39 -1.66 -15.53 -9.19
CA ARG A 39 -3.11 -15.52 -9.00
C ARG A 39 -3.58 -16.90 -8.60
N ILE A 40 -4.29 -16.99 -7.49
CA ILE A 40 -4.94 -18.22 -7.03
C ILE A 40 -6.45 -18.00 -7.09
N LYS A 41 -7.12 -18.79 -7.93
CA LYS A 41 -8.57 -18.77 -8.09
C LYS A 41 -9.17 -20.09 -7.64
N THR A 42 -10.32 -20.02 -7.00
CA THR A 42 -11.07 -21.18 -6.51
C THR A 42 -12.41 -21.29 -7.23
N GLU A 43 -12.86 -22.52 -7.45
CA GLU A 43 -14.25 -22.84 -7.85
C GLU A 43 -14.89 -23.65 -6.71
N ASN A 44 -16.14 -23.35 -6.38
CA ASN A 44 -16.91 -23.98 -5.29
C ASN A 44 -16.31 -23.80 -3.88
N MET A 45 -15.58 -22.69 -3.67
CA MET A 45 -15.04 -22.30 -2.37
C MET A 45 -14.81 -20.78 -2.36
N THR A 46 -15.22 -20.11 -1.30
CA THR A 46 -14.90 -18.70 -1.02
C THR A 46 -13.92 -18.57 0.13
N ASP A 47 -13.42 -17.36 0.38
CA ASP A 47 -12.54 -17.09 1.51
C ASP A 47 -13.22 -17.35 2.87
N GLU A 48 -14.53 -17.15 2.97
CA GLU A 48 -15.32 -17.44 4.17
C GLU A 48 -15.35 -18.92 4.54
N ASP A 49 -15.06 -19.80 3.58
CA ASP A 49 -15.02 -21.24 3.81
C ASP A 49 -13.68 -21.71 4.38
N ILE A 50 -12.66 -20.84 4.36
CA ILE A 50 -11.29 -21.13 4.76
C ILE A 50 -11.13 -20.80 6.25
N ASP A 51 -10.75 -21.81 7.04
CA ASP A 51 -10.40 -21.64 8.45
C ASP A 51 -8.93 -21.22 8.59
N LYS A 52 -8.06 -21.87 7.82
CA LYS A 52 -6.62 -21.56 7.76
C LYS A 52 -6.10 -21.87 6.38
N ALA A 53 -5.27 -20.98 5.82
CA ALA A 53 -4.50 -21.26 4.62
C ALA A 53 -3.05 -20.79 4.74
N ASP A 54 -2.16 -21.57 4.15
CA ASP A 54 -0.72 -21.38 4.13
C ASP A 54 -0.23 -21.48 2.68
N ILE A 55 0.67 -20.58 2.30
CA ILE A 55 1.35 -20.57 1.01
C ILE A 55 2.85 -20.70 1.23
N GLU A 56 3.40 -21.84 0.79
CA GLU A 56 4.85 -22.06 0.75
C GLU A 56 5.41 -21.62 -0.61
N PHE A 57 6.36 -20.70 -0.59
CA PHE A 57 7.06 -20.20 -1.77
C PHE A 57 8.57 -20.12 -1.54
N LYS A 58 9.32 -19.86 -2.61
CA LYS A 58 10.77 -19.73 -2.55
C LYS A 58 11.24 -18.54 -3.38
N VAL A 59 12.32 -17.91 -2.93
CA VAL A 59 12.99 -16.80 -3.62
C VAL A 59 14.43 -17.20 -3.89
N GLY A 60 14.91 -16.95 -5.12
CA GLY A 60 16.28 -17.22 -5.48
C GLY A 60 17.24 -16.26 -4.79
N LYS A 61 18.34 -16.77 -4.21
CA LYS A 61 19.34 -15.93 -3.54
C LYS A 61 19.95 -14.89 -4.47
N GLY A 62 20.10 -15.19 -5.75
CA GLY A 62 20.58 -14.23 -6.74
C GLY A 62 19.69 -12.99 -6.86
N TRP A 63 18.37 -13.12 -6.73
CA TRP A 63 17.45 -11.97 -6.73
C TRP A 63 17.65 -11.12 -5.48
N LEU A 64 17.85 -11.73 -4.31
CA LEU A 64 18.14 -11.00 -3.07
C LEU A 64 19.46 -10.21 -3.19
N THR A 65 20.52 -10.85 -3.69
CA THR A 65 21.82 -10.21 -3.90
C THR A 65 21.72 -9.06 -4.89
N ASN A 66 21.03 -9.24 -6.01
CA ASN A 66 20.89 -8.21 -7.05
C ASN A 66 20.14 -6.97 -6.53
N ASN A 67 19.13 -7.19 -5.68
CA ASN A 67 18.34 -6.11 -5.08
C ASN A 67 18.95 -5.57 -3.77
N LYS A 68 20.10 -6.11 -3.32
CA LYS A 68 20.79 -5.71 -2.08
C LYS A 68 19.91 -5.80 -0.84
N VAL A 69 19.11 -6.86 -0.74
CA VAL A 69 18.17 -7.11 0.37
C VAL A 69 18.49 -8.41 1.09
N GLY A 70 18.13 -8.49 2.36
CA GLY A 70 18.24 -9.68 3.19
C GLY A 70 17.09 -10.66 2.96
N ALA A 71 17.28 -11.90 3.41
CA ALA A 71 16.21 -12.90 3.42
C ALA A 71 15.04 -12.49 4.31
N ASP A 72 15.30 -11.74 5.38
CA ASP A 72 14.27 -11.31 6.33
C ASP A 72 13.46 -10.11 5.83
N ASP A 73 13.83 -9.52 4.68
CA ASP A 73 13.14 -8.40 4.05
C ASP A 73 12.04 -8.86 3.08
N VAL A 74 11.83 -10.16 2.90
CA VAL A 74 10.83 -10.69 1.96
C VAL A 74 9.50 -10.93 2.66
N ALA A 75 8.41 -10.57 1.98
CA ALA A 75 7.05 -10.92 2.39
C ALA A 75 6.18 -11.31 1.19
N LEU A 76 5.13 -12.08 1.46
CA LEU A 76 4.03 -12.29 0.52
C LEU A 76 2.94 -11.25 0.80
N PHE A 77 2.42 -10.63 -0.26
CA PHE A 77 1.31 -9.70 -0.20
C PHE A 77 0.08 -10.33 -0.83
N ARG A 78 -1.12 -10.05 -0.31
CA ARG A 78 -2.42 -10.44 -0.90
C ARG A 78 -3.15 -9.19 -1.34
N PHE A 79 -3.69 -9.21 -2.56
CA PHE A 79 -4.55 -8.15 -3.06
C PHE A 79 -6.02 -8.44 -2.71
N TYR A 80 -6.70 -7.55 -2.00
CA TYR A 80 -8.15 -7.64 -1.79
C TYR A 80 -8.81 -6.28 -1.97
N ASN A 81 -8.62 -5.36 -1.02
CA ASN A 81 -8.98 -3.94 -1.13
C ASN A 81 -7.72 -3.06 -1.22
N GLY A 82 -6.68 -3.67 -1.77
CA GLY A 82 -5.32 -3.17 -1.73
C GLY A 82 -4.32 -4.27 -1.40
N TRP A 83 -3.03 -3.93 -1.45
CA TRP A 83 -1.95 -4.87 -1.13
C TRP A 83 -1.71 -4.96 0.39
N ASP A 84 -2.12 -6.08 0.97
CA ASP A 84 -1.89 -6.40 2.38
C ASP A 84 -0.67 -7.30 2.56
N GLU A 85 0.28 -6.89 3.41
CA GLU A 85 1.42 -7.72 3.80
C GLU A 85 0.96 -8.88 4.69
N LEU A 86 1.32 -10.11 4.31
CA LEU A 86 0.99 -11.31 5.08
C LEU A 86 2.12 -11.68 6.05
N SER A 87 1.75 -12.27 7.19
CA SER A 87 2.69 -12.87 8.13
C SER A 87 3.51 -13.95 7.42
N THR A 88 4.76 -13.63 7.11
CA THR A 88 5.66 -14.44 6.30
C THR A 88 6.89 -14.83 7.12
N GLU A 89 7.15 -16.13 7.21
CA GLU A 89 8.29 -16.67 7.94
C GLU A 89 9.23 -17.42 7.00
N LYS A 90 10.53 -17.17 7.16
CA LYS A 90 11.57 -17.99 6.52
C LYS A 90 11.61 -19.35 7.21
N THR A 91 11.44 -20.42 6.45
CA THR A 91 11.39 -21.78 6.99
C THR A 91 12.72 -22.52 6.84
N LYS A 92 13.37 -22.37 5.69
CA LYS A 92 14.67 -23.01 5.40
C LYS A 92 15.40 -22.32 4.25
N SER A 93 16.64 -22.73 4.02
CA SER A 93 17.43 -22.32 2.86
C SER A 93 18.22 -23.50 2.32
N ASP A 94 18.39 -23.56 1.00
CA ASP A 94 19.35 -24.44 0.34
C ASP A 94 20.46 -23.60 -0.32
N GLU A 95 21.24 -24.17 -1.23
CA GLU A 95 22.33 -23.45 -1.92
C GLU A 95 21.82 -22.27 -2.75
N SER A 96 20.68 -22.42 -3.43
CA SER A 96 20.18 -21.50 -4.46
C SER A 96 18.97 -20.66 -4.02
N TYR A 97 18.20 -21.12 -3.05
CA TYR A 97 16.90 -20.57 -2.67
C TYR A 97 16.75 -20.38 -1.16
N ILE A 98 15.93 -19.40 -0.79
CA ILE A 98 15.32 -19.27 0.53
C ILE A 98 13.84 -19.66 0.41
N TYR A 99 13.33 -20.42 1.37
CA TYR A 99 11.95 -20.89 1.43
C TYR A 99 11.20 -20.16 2.54
N TYR A 100 9.94 -19.84 2.24
CA TYR A 100 9.07 -19.07 3.12
C TYR A 100 7.71 -19.75 3.24
N ASN A 101 7.04 -19.52 4.36
CA ASN A 101 5.63 -19.83 4.57
C ASN A 101 4.89 -18.54 4.92
N ALA A 102 3.76 -18.28 4.26
CA ALA A 102 2.90 -17.15 4.56
C ALA A 102 1.49 -17.62 4.90
N ILE A 103 0.94 -17.10 6.01
CA ILE A 103 -0.45 -17.35 6.41
C ILE A 103 -1.35 -16.38 5.63
N THR A 104 -2.38 -16.90 4.98
CA THR A 104 -3.33 -16.07 4.21
C THR A 104 -4.76 -16.35 4.66
N PRO A 105 -5.62 -15.32 4.79
CA PRO A 105 -7.04 -15.50 5.11
C PRO A 105 -7.85 -16.04 3.92
N GLY A 106 -7.29 -15.99 2.71
CA GLY A 106 -8.01 -16.31 1.49
C GLY A 106 -7.13 -16.41 0.26
N PHE A 107 -7.73 -16.66 -0.90
CA PHE A 107 -7.02 -16.76 -2.17
C PHE A 107 -7.39 -15.59 -3.09
N SER A 108 -6.38 -14.95 -3.67
CA SER A 108 -6.53 -13.82 -4.58
C SER A 108 -5.30 -13.70 -5.50
N ASP A 109 -5.02 -12.50 -5.96
CA ASP A 109 -3.71 -12.11 -6.48
C ASP A 109 -2.74 -11.90 -5.32
N PHE A 110 -1.51 -12.32 -5.53
CA PHE A 110 -0.42 -12.21 -4.58
C PHE A 110 0.83 -11.68 -5.27
N ALA A 111 1.67 -11.05 -4.47
CA ALA A 111 2.99 -10.58 -4.89
C ALA A 111 4.04 -11.00 -3.86
N VAL A 112 5.15 -11.56 -4.34
CA VAL A 112 6.35 -11.75 -3.53
C VAL A 112 7.20 -10.50 -3.70
N SER A 113 7.33 -9.69 -2.65
CA SER A 113 8.05 -8.42 -2.67
C SER A 113 8.74 -8.16 -1.33
N LEU A 114 9.25 -6.96 -1.15
CA LEU A 114 9.96 -6.53 0.05
C LEU A 114 8.98 -6.01 1.10
N LYS A 115 9.23 -6.29 2.37
CA LYS A 115 8.45 -5.81 3.52
C LYS A 115 8.23 -4.30 3.46
N GLY A 116 7.04 -3.85 3.87
CA GLY A 116 6.63 -2.46 3.82
C GLY A 116 6.46 -1.91 2.41
N ALA A 117 6.31 -2.77 1.40
CA ALA A 117 5.85 -2.32 0.09
C ALA A 117 4.37 -1.88 0.17
N LYS A 118 4.00 -0.96 -0.71
CA LYS A 118 2.66 -0.40 -0.83
C LYS A 118 2.26 -0.35 -2.30
N GLU A 119 1.03 0.04 -2.57
CA GLU A 119 0.57 0.28 -3.94
C GLU A 119 1.39 1.38 -4.62
N GLU A 120 1.69 1.19 -5.91
CA GLU A 120 2.18 2.26 -6.76
C GLU A 120 1.04 3.24 -7.01
N ILE A 121 1.23 4.46 -6.51
CA ILE A 121 0.34 5.57 -6.81
C ILE A 121 0.72 6.06 -8.21
N VAL A 122 -0.11 5.75 -9.21
CA VAL A 122 0.09 6.29 -10.55
C VAL A 122 -0.36 7.75 -10.51
N GLU A 123 0.58 8.69 -10.42
CA GLU A 123 0.30 10.12 -10.58
C GLU A 123 0.01 10.43 -12.05
N ASN A 124 -1.20 10.14 -12.52
CA ASN A 124 -1.81 10.87 -13.63
C ASN A 124 -2.78 11.90 -13.06
N ILE A 125 -2.18 12.90 -12.40
CA ILE A 125 -2.87 14.10 -11.95
C ILE A 125 -2.67 15.18 -13.02
N THR A 126 -3.62 15.33 -13.94
CA THR A 126 -3.93 16.66 -14.47
C THR A 126 -4.45 17.48 -13.30
N VAL A 127 -3.57 18.30 -12.74
CA VAL A 127 -3.89 19.29 -11.71
C VAL A 127 -4.73 20.38 -12.39
N GLU A 128 -6.02 20.15 -12.58
CA GLU A 128 -6.97 21.25 -12.50
C GLU A 128 -7.26 21.46 -11.01
N GLU A 129 -6.70 22.56 -10.54
CA GLU A 129 -6.97 23.26 -9.30
C GLU A 129 -8.40 23.07 -8.79
N ILE A 130 -8.56 22.19 -7.81
CA ILE A 130 -9.61 22.32 -6.81
C ILE A 130 -8.87 22.40 -5.48
N THR A 131 -8.41 23.61 -5.18
CA THR A 131 -8.31 24.04 -3.78
C THR A 131 -9.68 23.81 -3.16
N GLU A 132 -9.76 22.93 -2.17
CA GLU A 132 -9.90 23.27 -0.74
C GLU A 132 -10.26 21.98 0.08
N ASP A 133 -9.99 21.98 1.38
CA ASP A 133 -9.65 20.98 2.43
C ASP A 133 -9.99 19.50 2.48
N VAL A 134 -9.06 18.88 3.24
CA VAL A 134 -9.40 18.02 4.38
C VAL A 134 -8.60 18.38 5.71
N ASN A 135 -9.11 19.14 6.72
CA ASN A 135 -8.50 19.40 8.07
C ASN A 135 -8.63 18.27 9.15
N GLU A 136 -7.50 17.78 9.68
CA GLU A 136 -7.18 16.62 10.54
C GLU A 136 -7.73 16.61 11.99
N GLY A 137 -8.53 15.58 12.33
CA GLY A 137 -8.37 14.63 13.45
C GLY A 137 -8.27 15.11 14.90
N GLU A 138 -9.33 14.91 15.70
CA GLU A 138 -9.23 14.21 17.00
C GLU A 138 -10.45 13.29 17.29
N LYS A 139 -10.14 11.99 17.32
CA LYS A 139 -10.76 10.80 17.93
C LYS A 139 -11.97 10.96 18.91
N PRO A 140 -12.91 9.99 19.01
CA PRO A 140 -13.05 8.76 18.21
C PRO A 140 -14.43 8.53 17.55
N ALA A 141 -14.32 8.00 16.33
CA ALA A 141 -15.18 6.96 15.75
C ALA A 141 -16.57 7.40 15.28
N VAL A 142 -16.62 7.99 14.08
CA VAL A 142 -17.48 7.63 12.92
C VAL A 142 -17.17 8.66 11.81
N VAL A 143 -16.57 8.18 10.71
CA VAL A 143 -16.40 8.77 9.34
C VAL A 143 -16.15 10.30 9.25
N GLU A 144 -14.88 10.72 9.17
CA GLU A 144 -14.46 12.11 8.85
C GLU A 144 -14.60 12.41 7.34
N GLU A 145 -15.58 13.23 6.95
CA GLU A 145 -15.55 14.02 5.71
C GLU A 145 -15.03 15.41 6.05
N LYS A 146 -13.83 15.74 5.60
CA LYS A 146 -13.21 17.01 5.93
C LYS A 146 -13.57 18.05 4.84
N LYS A 147 -13.95 19.25 5.28
CA LYS A 147 -14.43 20.38 4.45
C LYS A 147 -13.59 21.64 4.70
N ASN A 148 -13.46 22.37 3.60
CA ASN A 148 -12.60 23.43 3.10
C ASN A 148 -12.28 24.69 3.98
N TRP A 149 -11.51 24.61 5.10
CA TRP A 149 -10.82 25.67 5.90
C TRP A 149 -9.65 26.47 5.27
N ILE A 150 -9.01 26.00 4.20
CA ILE A 150 -7.80 26.54 3.55
C ILE A 150 -8.08 27.96 3.03
N TRP A 151 -9.34 28.31 2.71
CA TRP A 151 -9.72 29.68 2.31
C TRP A 151 -9.40 30.71 3.38
N PHE A 152 -9.71 30.38 4.64
CA PHE A 152 -9.60 31.34 5.75
C PHE A 152 -8.14 31.58 6.14
N VAL A 153 -7.27 30.57 5.97
CA VAL A 153 -5.82 30.71 6.18
C VAL A 153 -5.18 31.60 5.12
N VAL A 154 -5.58 31.44 3.85
CA VAL A 154 -5.09 32.27 2.73
C VAL A 154 -5.53 33.74 2.91
N VAL A 155 -6.79 34.00 3.29
CA VAL A 155 -7.29 35.37 3.52
C VAL A 155 -6.58 36.04 4.70
N GLY A 156 -6.30 35.31 5.78
CA GLY A 156 -5.57 35.83 6.94
C GLY A 156 -4.15 36.30 6.60
N PHE A 157 -3.40 35.53 5.82
CA PHE A 157 -2.05 35.89 5.40
C PHE A 157 -2.01 37.16 4.53
N VAL A 158 -3.00 37.36 3.65
CA VAL A 158 -3.06 38.57 2.79
C VAL A 158 -3.30 39.83 3.63
N VAL A 159 -4.16 39.78 4.66
CA VAL A 159 -4.44 40.94 5.53
C VAL A 159 -3.24 41.31 6.39
N VAL A 160 -2.49 40.32 6.90
CA VAL A 160 -1.28 40.56 7.69
C VAL A 160 -0.19 41.19 6.83
N ILE A 161 0.02 40.71 5.60
CA ILE A 161 1.00 41.30 4.67
C ILE A 161 0.60 42.74 4.32
N ALA A 162 -0.67 43.01 4.02
CA ALA A 162 -1.16 44.37 3.77
C ALA A 162 -0.97 45.30 4.99
N GLY A 163 -1.20 44.79 6.20
CA GLY A 163 -0.95 45.50 7.46
C GLY A 163 0.53 45.85 7.67
N ILE A 164 1.44 44.89 7.42
CA ILE A 164 2.89 45.09 7.54
C ILE A 164 3.37 46.10 6.51
N VAL A 165 2.91 46.00 5.25
CA VAL A 165 3.25 46.96 4.19
C VAL A 165 2.73 48.36 4.53
N GLY A 166 1.47 48.47 4.98
CA GLY A 166 0.88 49.73 5.44
C GLY A 166 1.65 50.35 6.60
N TYR A 167 2.04 49.54 7.58
CA TYR A 167 2.84 49.97 8.73
C TYR A 167 4.23 50.46 8.30
N PHE A 168 4.92 49.76 7.40
CA PHE A 168 6.21 50.19 6.86
C PHE A 168 6.12 51.50 6.07
N VAL A 169 5.06 51.68 5.27
CA VAL A 169 4.81 52.93 4.53
C VAL A 169 4.53 54.09 5.49
N TYR A 170 3.76 53.86 6.55
CA TYR A 170 3.51 54.85 7.60
C TYR A 170 4.81 55.28 8.31
N LEU A 171 5.66 54.31 8.69
CA LEU A 171 6.96 54.60 9.30
C LEU A 171 7.87 55.41 8.36
N LYS A 172 7.87 55.11 7.06
CA LYS A 172 8.66 55.85 6.07
C LYS A 172 8.15 57.29 5.89
N LYS A 173 6.83 57.53 6.01
CA LYS A 173 6.22 58.86 5.92
C LYS A 173 6.52 59.72 7.16
N LYS A 174 6.59 59.12 8.35
CA LYS A 174 6.95 59.82 9.60
C LYS A 174 8.41 60.33 9.61
N LYS A 175 9.34 59.59 9.00
CA LYS A 175 10.76 59.98 8.94
C LYS A 175 11.08 61.10 7.93
N ARG A 176 10.18 61.38 6.97
CA ARG A 176 10.32 62.49 5.99
C ARG A 176 9.74 63.83 6.46
N ARG A 177 9.07 63.88 7.62
CA ARG A 177 8.45 65.10 8.19
C ARG A 177 9.19 65.63 9.44
N ARG A 178 10.44 65.21 9.65
CA ARG A 178 11.39 65.84 10.57
C ARG A 178 12.62 66.24 9.79
#